data_AF-A0AA39RHV7-F1
#
_entry.id   AF-A0AA39RHV7-F1
#
_cell.length_a   1.000
_cell.length_b   1.000
_cell.length_c   1.000
_cell.angle_alpha   90.00
_cell.angle_beta   90.00
_cell.angle_gamma   90.00
#
_symmetry.space_group_name_H-M   'P 1'
#
loop_
_entity.id
_entity.type
_entity.pdbx_description
1 polymer ?
#
loop_
_entity_poly.entity_id
_entity_poly.type
_entity_poly.pdbx_seq_one_letter_code
_entity_poly.pdbx_strand_id
1 'polypeptide(L)'
;MVLFSSLKNSNPKRNFCSLSSNLEQKKSKAPPPHPLLGPPSIHCPDYLPEWCYFSNYPRIYTEKWSPTFVTTGNPCPDFFFHVVPDTPASSLKQRLRSAWNHDPLKTLKLVCNLRGVRGTGKSDKDGFYTAANWLHENHPKTLAANVGSIAGFGYLKDLPEILYQLVQGPDVRRNQKAELAKAKKNIKGAKEKTDVIYSVRREIRREIRVRESQNKDREKKWVACLFRKERRQEMAQKAFYKYSDDPDYRFLFERISDYFAEHLKNDMKFYESGELRKVFPRELYPEYEEIEEAHYAYRVRNRLRKQVLVPLRKVLELPEVYIGANRWDMIPYSRVASVAMSLYKEKFLKHDHDRFKKYLDQVKEGKKKINAGALLPHQIIKSLRDGDGGQVAELQWKRMVDDLLEEGKLRNCMAVSDVSGSMKGTPKDVAVALGILVSELSEDPWKGKLITFSKRPVLQILDDDDLKSKTEFLQIRDRV
;
A
#
# COMPACT_ATOMS: atom_id res chain seq x y z
N MET A 1 -14.62 39.75 -12.89
CA MET A 1 -15.91 39.40 -12.23
C MET A 1 -17.03 39.08 -13.24
N VAL A 2 -16.74 38.73 -14.50
CA VAL A 2 -17.77 38.52 -15.55
C VAL A 2 -17.80 37.07 -16.11
N LEU A 3 -16.78 36.25 -15.88
CA LEU A 3 -16.78 34.83 -16.32
C LEU A 3 -17.53 33.85 -15.39
N PHE A 4 -17.96 34.30 -14.20
CA PHE A 4 -18.72 33.46 -13.25
C PHE A 4 -20.25 33.62 -13.37
N SER A 5 -20.76 34.57 -14.17
CA SER A 5 -22.22 34.73 -14.34
C SER A 5 -22.79 33.72 -15.34
N SER A 6 -22.01 33.28 -16.32
CA SER A 6 -22.52 32.43 -17.42
C SER A 6 -22.57 30.93 -17.08
N LEU A 7 -22.03 30.51 -15.93
CA LEU A 7 -22.07 29.12 -15.47
C LEU A 7 -23.28 28.79 -14.59
N LYS A 8 -24.19 29.76 -14.34
CA LYS A 8 -25.41 29.54 -13.56
C LYS A 8 -26.57 28.90 -14.36
N ASN A 9 -26.51 28.90 -15.70
CA ASN A 9 -27.64 28.45 -16.54
C ASN A 9 -27.35 27.27 -17.48
N SER A 10 -26.21 26.57 -17.35
CA SER A 10 -25.90 25.40 -18.16
C SER A 10 -25.65 24.17 -17.30
N ASN A 11 -26.53 23.18 -17.46
CA ASN A 11 -26.52 21.89 -16.77
C ASN A 11 -25.12 21.24 -16.80
N PRO A 12 -24.40 21.13 -15.67
CA PRO A 12 -22.98 20.74 -15.63
C PRO A 12 -22.72 19.28 -16.07
N LYS A 13 -23.77 18.48 -16.25
CA LYS A 13 -23.69 17.10 -16.76
C LYS A 13 -23.29 17.02 -18.24
N ARG A 14 -23.64 18.00 -19.08
CA ARG A 14 -23.36 17.92 -20.55
C ARG A 14 -21.94 18.33 -20.92
N ASN A 15 -21.38 19.36 -20.29
CA ASN A 15 -20.06 19.87 -20.66
C ASN A 15 -18.91 18.97 -20.18
N PHE A 16 -19.08 18.28 -19.05
CA PHE A 16 -18.10 17.27 -18.59
C PHE A 16 -18.13 15.99 -19.41
N CYS A 17 -19.26 15.63 -20.02
CA CYS A 17 -19.39 14.45 -20.88
C CYS A 17 -18.55 14.59 -22.17
N SER A 18 -18.41 15.81 -22.70
CA SER A 18 -17.59 16.09 -23.90
C SER A 18 -16.07 16.14 -23.65
N LEU A 19 -15.66 16.40 -22.40
CA LEU A 19 -14.26 16.35 -21.97
C LEU A 19 -13.86 14.95 -21.45
N SER A 20 -14.81 14.18 -20.91
CA SER A 20 -14.59 12.77 -20.55
C SER A 20 -14.55 11.87 -21.78
N SER A 21 -15.38 12.11 -22.80
CA SER A 21 -15.37 11.31 -24.04
C SER A 21 -14.05 11.40 -24.81
N ASN A 22 -13.36 12.55 -24.74
CA ASN A 22 -12.03 12.73 -25.34
C ASN A 22 -10.87 12.19 -24.48
N LEU A 23 -11.08 11.92 -23.18
CA LEU A 23 -10.10 11.24 -22.32
C LEU A 23 -10.32 9.72 -22.25
N GLU A 24 -11.53 9.22 -22.47
CA GLU A 24 -11.81 7.77 -22.49
C GLU A 24 -11.28 7.07 -23.75
N GLN A 25 -11.02 7.80 -24.85
CA GLN A 25 -10.38 7.25 -26.04
C GLN A 25 -8.85 7.12 -25.96
N LYS A 26 -8.23 7.46 -24.82
CA LYS A 26 -6.80 7.19 -24.56
C LYS A 26 -6.58 6.51 -23.21
N LYS A 27 -7.20 5.34 -22.99
CA LYS A 27 -6.54 4.29 -22.18
C LYS A 27 -5.38 3.71 -22.99
N SER A 28 -4.34 4.51 -23.22
CA SER A 28 -3.06 3.95 -23.66
C SER A 28 -2.57 3.08 -22.50
N LYS A 29 -2.51 1.76 -22.69
CA LYS A 29 -1.64 0.90 -21.87
C LYS A 29 -0.33 1.65 -21.73
N ALA A 30 0.13 1.87 -20.50
CA ALA A 30 1.47 2.39 -20.28
C ALA A 30 2.44 1.59 -21.15
N PRO A 31 3.37 2.23 -21.89
CA PRO A 31 4.30 1.51 -22.72
C PRO A 31 4.98 0.43 -21.88
N PRO A 32 5.17 -0.78 -22.42
CA PRO A 32 5.85 -1.83 -21.69
C PRO A 32 7.20 -1.28 -21.20
N PRO A 33 7.61 -1.58 -19.96
CA PRO A 33 8.92 -1.15 -19.46
C PRO A 33 10.00 -1.60 -20.44
N HIS A 34 11.07 -0.80 -20.56
CA HIS A 34 12.19 -1.11 -21.44
C HIS A 34 12.64 -2.58 -21.30
N PRO A 35 12.95 -3.28 -22.40
CA PRO A 35 13.37 -4.68 -22.38
C PRO A 35 14.51 -4.88 -21.37
N LEU A 36 14.40 -5.91 -20.54
CA LEU A 36 15.49 -6.26 -19.62
C LEU A 36 16.70 -6.72 -20.43
N LEU A 37 17.86 -6.13 -20.15
CA LEU A 37 19.13 -6.50 -20.74
C LEU A 37 19.73 -7.63 -19.90
N GLY A 38 19.74 -8.85 -20.45
CA GLY A 38 20.46 -9.98 -19.87
C GLY A 38 22.00 -9.79 -19.96
N PRO A 39 22.79 -10.61 -19.25
CA PRO A 39 24.24 -10.63 -19.44
C PRO A 39 24.60 -10.99 -20.89
N PRO A 40 25.74 -10.48 -21.44
CA PRO A 40 26.19 -10.83 -22.78
C PRO A 40 26.35 -12.36 -22.90
N SER A 41 25.70 -12.94 -23.91
CA SER A 41 25.61 -14.39 -24.11
C SER A 41 26.99 -14.98 -24.42
N ILE A 42 27.53 -15.81 -23.52
CA ILE A 42 28.51 -16.84 -23.90
C ILE A 42 27.67 -18.04 -24.33
N HIS A 43 27.65 -18.32 -25.63
CA HIS A 43 27.02 -19.52 -26.17
C HIS A 43 27.69 -20.76 -25.56
N CYS A 44 26.91 -21.62 -24.92
CA CYS A 44 27.24 -23.02 -24.73
C CYS A 44 26.02 -23.85 -25.17
N PRO A 45 26.23 -24.97 -25.89
CA PRO A 45 25.22 -25.53 -26.79
C PRO A 45 24.14 -26.34 -26.07
N ASP A 46 23.03 -26.47 -26.78
CA ASP A 46 21.81 -27.17 -26.41
C ASP A 46 22.07 -28.62 -25.95
N TYR A 47 21.61 -28.95 -24.76
CA TYR A 47 21.29 -30.32 -24.37
C TYR A 47 19.92 -30.31 -23.67
N LEU A 48 18.90 -30.72 -24.42
CA LEU A 48 17.63 -31.19 -23.87
C LEU A 48 17.75 -32.69 -23.61
N PRO A 49 17.47 -33.19 -22.39
CA PRO A 49 17.02 -34.56 -22.20
C PRO A 49 15.49 -34.62 -22.16
N GLU A 50 14.99 -35.74 -22.65
CA GLU A 50 13.59 -36.10 -22.84
C GLU A 50 12.72 -35.97 -21.57
N TRP A 51 11.45 -35.63 -21.80
CA TRP A 51 10.41 -35.60 -20.78
C TRP A 51 10.06 -37.04 -20.34
N CYS A 52 10.63 -37.49 -19.22
CA CYS A 52 10.23 -38.75 -18.58
C CYS A 52 9.22 -38.49 -17.45
N TYR A 53 8.00 -39.01 -17.66
CA TYR A 53 6.96 -39.42 -16.71
C TYR A 53 6.99 -38.87 -15.26
N PHE A 54 6.01 -38.02 -14.96
CA PHE A 54 5.67 -37.50 -13.64
C PHE A 54 5.06 -38.59 -12.73
N SER A 55 5.83 -39.15 -11.78
CA SER A 55 5.22 -39.86 -10.64
C SER A 55 6.01 -39.90 -9.33
N ASN A 56 7.29 -39.52 -9.26
CA ASN A 56 8.11 -39.72 -8.05
C ASN A 56 8.94 -38.49 -7.58
N TYR A 57 8.38 -37.27 -7.62
CA TYR A 57 9.04 -36.14 -6.96
C TYR A 57 8.77 -36.15 -5.45
N PRO A 58 9.81 -36.05 -4.59
CA PRO A 58 9.61 -35.96 -3.15
C PRO A 58 8.75 -34.73 -2.86
N ARG A 59 7.70 -34.92 -2.06
CA ARG A 59 6.83 -33.85 -1.60
C ARG A 59 7.37 -33.35 -0.26
N ILE A 60 7.48 -32.04 -0.14
CA ILE A 60 7.73 -31.38 1.14
C ILE A 60 6.46 -30.69 1.59
N TYR A 61 6.31 -30.62 2.90
CA TYR A 61 5.29 -29.80 3.50
C TYR A 61 5.79 -28.36 3.54
N THR A 62 4.99 -27.42 3.03
CA THR A 62 5.23 -26.00 3.28
C THR A 62 5.21 -25.72 4.79
N GLU A 63 5.58 -24.51 5.22
CA GLU A 63 5.39 -24.06 6.61
C GLU A 63 3.95 -24.24 7.11
N LYS A 64 2.98 -24.44 6.19
CA LYS A 64 1.57 -24.66 6.45
C LYS A 64 1.10 -26.11 6.36
N TRP A 65 2.01 -27.09 6.26
CA TRP A 65 1.68 -28.51 6.10
C TRP A 65 0.90 -28.85 4.82
N SER A 66 0.90 -27.97 3.83
CA SER A 66 0.38 -28.29 2.50
C SER A 66 1.43 -29.10 1.72
N PRO A 67 1.06 -30.23 1.09
CA PRO A 67 1.98 -30.96 0.24
C PRO A 67 2.32 -30.11 -0.99
N THR A 68 3.61 -29.91 -1.23
CA THR A 68 4.14 -29.23 -2.41
C THR A 68 5.34 -30.01 -2.90
N PHE A 69 5.61 -29.99 -4.19
CA PHE A 69 6.82 -30.62 -4.72
C PHE A 69 8.06 -29.93 -4.14
N VAL A 70 9.06 -30.69 -3.68
CA VAL A 70 10.34 -30.15 -3.19
C VAL A 70 10.99 -29.26 -4.23
N THR A 71 10.83 -29.64 -5.49
CA THR A 71 11.32 -28.94 -6.67
C THR A 71 10.42 -29.29 -7.85
N THR A 72 10.26 -28.35 -8.75
CA THR A 72 9.65 -28.57 -10.08
C THR A 72 10.65 -29.16 -11.08
N GLY A 73 11.91 -29.39 -10.67
CA GLY A 73 13.04 -29.71 -11.56
C GLY A 73 13.61 -28.48 -12.27
N ASN A 74 12.93 -27.33 -12.22
CA ASN A 74 13.40 -26.07 -12.78
C ASN A 74 13.62 -25.02 -11.66
N PRO A 75 14.85 -24.49 -11.49
CA PRO A 75 15.16 -23.51 -10.47
C PRO A 75 14.37 -22.19 -10.57
N CYS A 76 13.89 -21.80 -11.76
CA CYS A 76 13.15 -20.55 -11.95
C CYS A 76 11.71 -20.61 -11.36
N PRO A 77 10.86 -21.61 -11.70
CA PRO A 77 9.61 -21.84 -10.99
C PRO A 77 9.81 -22.07 -9.49
N ASP A 78 10.87 -22.76 -9.07
CA ASP A 78 11.14 -22.97 -7.64
C ASP A 78 11.41 -21.64 -6.91
N PHE A 79 12.17 -20.72 -7.54
CA PHE A 79 12.32 -19.35 -7.04
C PHE A 79 10.97 -18.63 -7.00
N PHE A 80 10.15 -18.78 -8.05
CA PHE A 80 8.83 -18.16 -8.09
C PHE A 80 7.86 -18.71 -7.03
N PHE A 81 7.85 -19.99 -6.68
CA PHE A 81 6.91 -20.50 -5.68
C PHE A 81 7.40 -20.34 -4.25
N HIS A 82 8.70 -20.54 -4.02
CA HIS A 82 9.22 -20.61 -2.65
C HIS A 82 9.70 -19.27 -2.09
N VAL A 83 9.96 -18.26 -2.92
CA VAL A 83 10.29 -16.91 -2.42
C VAL A 83 9.00 -16.15 -2.12
N VAL A 84 8.65 -16.08 -0.85
CA VAL A 84 7.47 -15.38 -0.31
C VAL A 84 7.91 -14.30 0.69
N PRO A 85 7.04 -13.35 1.07
CA PRO A 85 7.34 -12.44 2.18
C PRO A 85 7.82 -13.22 3.41
N ASP A 86 8.84 -12.69 4.10
CA ASP A 86 9.52 -13.30 5.25
C ASP A 86 10.50 -14.46 4.94
N THR A 87 10.74 -14.79 3.67
CA THR A 87 11.81 -15.75 3.30
C THR A 87 13.17 -15.26 3.83
N PRO A 88 13.95 -16.11 4.54
CA PRO A 88 15.29 -15.74 5.00
C PRO A 88 16.21 -15.35 3.85
N ALA A 89 17.01 -14.30 4.04
CA ALA A 89 17.91 -13.76 3.01
C ALA A 89 18.89 -14.80 2.45
N SER A 90 19.37 -15.72 3.30
CA SER A 90 20.26 -16.82 2.90
C SER A 90 19.59 -17.79 1.91
N SER A 91 18.36 -18.22 2.22
CA SER A 91 17.58 -19.11 1.34
C SER A 91 17.25 -18.43 0.02
N LEU A 92 16.88 -17.15 0.07
CA LEU A 92 16.64 -16.35 -1.14
C LEU A 92 17.90 -16.28 -2.01
N LYS A 93 19.06 -15.92 -1.45
CA LYS A 93 20.34 -15.86 -2.19
C LYS A 93 20.71 -17.21 -2.82
N GLN A 94 20.50 -18.33 -2.12
CA GLN A 94 20.77 -19.67 -2.65
C GLN A 94 19.87 -20.03 -3.84
N ARG A 95 18.57 -19.77 -3.73
CA ARG A 95 17.60 -20.01 -4.81
C ARG A 95 17.87 -19.10 -6.00
N LEU A 96 18.26 -17.85 -5.73
CA LEU A 96 18.61 -16.89 -6.77
C LEU A 96 19.85 -17.33 -7.54
N ARG A 97 20.91 -17.80 -6.86
CA ARG A 97 22.10 -18.37 -7.50
C ARG A 97 21.74 -19.56 -8.42
N SER A 98 20.87 -20.45 -7.93
CA SER A 98 20.45 -21.63 -8.70
C SER A 98 19.61 -21.25 -9.93
N ALA A 99 18.67 -20.31 -9.77
CA ALA A 99 17.87 -19.77 -10.87
C ALA A 99 18.75 -19.05 -11.90
N TRP A 100 19.70 -18.24 -11.44
CA TRP A 100 20.58 -17.47 -12.30
C TRP A 100 21.47 -18.36 -13.16
N ASN A 101 22.04 -19.43 -12.58
CA ASN A 101 22.84 -20.40 -13.32
C ASN A 101 22.03 -21.15 -14.39
N HIS A 102 20.71 -21.29 -14.19
CA HIS A 102 19.83 -21.96 -15.16
C HIS A 102 19.39 -20.99 -16.27
N ASP A 103 18.84 -19.83 -15.92
CA ASP A 103 18.45 -18.79 -16.87
C ASP A 103 18.57 -17.40 -16.22
N PRO A 104 19.63 -16.64 -16.54
CA PRO A 104 19.84 -15.29 -16.00
C PRO A 104 18.71 -14.31 -16.34
N LEU A 105 18.15 -14.38 -17.55
CA LEU A 105 17.14 -13.43 -18.03
C LEU A 105 15.78 -13.68 -17.36
N LYS A 106 15.35 -14.95 -17.26
CA LYS A 106 14.16 -15.32 -16.50
C LYS A 106 14.34 -15.00 -15.02
N THR A 107 15.52 -15.23 -14.46
CA THR A 107 15.80 -14.87 -13.07
C THR A 107 15.70 -13.36 -12.84
N LEU A 108 16.23 -12.53 -13.75
CA LEU A 108 16.10 -11.09 -13.66
C LEU A 108 14.63 -10.62 -13.75
N LYS A 109 13.81 -11.27 -14.60
CA LYS A 109 12.36 -11.05 -14.64
C LYS A 109 11.70 -11.41 -13.31
N LEU A 110 12.11 -12.52 -12.69
CA LEU A 110 11.60 -12.95 -11.38
C LEU A 110 11.99 -11.99 -10.26
N VAL A 111 13.21 -11.42 -10.30
CA VAL A 111 13.63 -10.35 -9.38
C VAL A 111 12.75 -9.11 -9.53
N CYS A 112 12.45 -8.68 -10.77
CA CYS A 112 11.52 -7.57 -11.00
C CYS A 112 10.10 -7.89 -10.53
N ASN A 113 9.66 -9.14 -10.70
CA ASN A 113 8.36 -9.63 -10.22
C ASN A 113 8.25 -9.59 -8.68
N LEU A 114 9.34 -9.78 -7.93
CA LEU A 114 9.31 -9.58 -6.47
C LEU A 114 8.84 -8.17 -6.13
N ARG A 115 9.34 -7.16 -6.86
CA ARG A 115 9.04 -5.76 -6.57
C ARG A 115 7.73 -5.24 -7.17
N GLY A 116 7.22 -5.88 -8.21
CA GLY A 116 6.05 -5.43 -8.97
C GLY A 116 4.89 -5.04 -8.06
N VAL A 117 4.53 -3.74 -8.07
CA VAL A 117 3.51 -3.15 -7.19
C VAL A 117 2.24 -2.71 -7.89
N ARG A 118 2.25 -2.68 -9.23
CA ARG A 118 1.11 -2.22 -10.05
C ARG A 118 0.25 -3.40 -10.49
N GLY A 119 0.04 -4.38 -9.62
CA GLY A 119 -0.68 -5.62 -9.93
C GLY A 119 0.11 -6.62 -10.80
N THR A 120 1.39 -6.35 -11.06
CA THR A 120 2.26 -7.16 -11.93
C THR A 120 3.22 -8.08 -11.18
N GLY A 121 3.16 -8.12 -9.84
CA GLY A 121 4.13 -8.86 -9.04
C GLY A 121 3.72 -9.06 -7.59
N LYS A 122 4.65 -9.56 -6.78
CA LYS A 122 4.42 -10.00 -5.40
C LYS A 122 4.46 -8.87 -4.37
N SER A 123 4.90 -7.67 -4.76
CA SER A 123 5.10 -6.53 -3.86
C SER A 123 5.98 -6.85 -2.63
N ASP A 124 6.89 -7.82 -2.74
CA ASP A 124 7.86 -8.19 -1.72
C ASP A 124 9.08 -7.26 -1.80
N LYS A 125 9.04 -6.24 -0.96
CA LYS A 125 10.06 -5.19 -0.89
C LYS A 125 11.39 -5.71 -0.34
N ASP A 126 11.35 -6.51 0.72
CA ASP A 126 12.56 -6.92 1.45
C ASP A 126 13.29 -8.04 0.68
N GLY A 127 12.54 -8.96 0.07
CA GLY A 127 13.08 -9.94 -0.86
C GLY A 127 13.70 -9.29 -2.10
N PHE A 128 13.06 -8.26 -2.66
CA PHE A 128 13.63 -7.51 -3.78
C PHE A 128 14.96 -6.83 -3.46
N TYR A 129 15.09 -6.14 -2.31
CA TYR A 129 16.37 -5.51 -1.98
C TYR A 129 17.47 -6.52 -1.68
N THR A 130 17.13 -7.65 -1.08
CA THR A 130 18.07 -8.76 -0.91
C THR A 130 18.59 -9.26 -2.27
N ALA A 131 17.69 -9.42 -3.24
CA ALA A 131 18.05 -9.79 -4.61
C ALA A 131 18.87 -8.70 -5.32
N ALA A 132 18.55 -7.42 -5.14
CA ALA A 132 19.30 -6.30 -5.71
C ALA A 132 20.73 -6.22 -5.14
N ASN A 133 20.91 -6.41 -3.82
CA ASN A 133 22.23 -6.47 -3.20
C ASN A 133 23.03 -7.67 -3.73
N TRP A 134 22.40 -8.84 -3.88
CA TRP A 134 23.06 -10.00 -4.50
C TRP A 134 23.46 -9.74 -5.96
N LEU A 135 22.62 -9.07 -6.75
CA LEU A 135 22.94 -8.67 -8.11
C LEU A 135 24.10 -7.68 -8.14
N HIS A 136 24.19 -6.77 -7.18
CA HIS A 136 25.34 -5.86 -7.08
C HIS A 136 26.64 -6.62 -6.76
N GLU A 137 26.59 -7.57 -5.82
CA GLU A 137 27.74 -8.39 -5.42
C GLU A 137 28.26 -9.30 -6.56
N ASN A 138 27.38 -9.82 -7.43
CA ASN A 138 27.74 -10.87 -8.41
C ASN A 138 27.66 -10.40 -9.87
N HIS A 139 26.74 -9.49 -10.19
CA HIS A 139 26.43 -9.02 -11.54
C HIS A 139 26.17 -7.50 -11.59
N PRO A 140 27.12 -6.66 -11.12
CA PRO A 140 26.92 -5.23 -10.90
C PRO A 140 26.51 -4.48 -12.19
N LYS A 141 27.10 -4.87 -13.32
CA LYS A 141 26.76 -4.31 -14.65
C LYS A 141 25.32 -4.59 -15.05
N THR A 142 24.81 -5.79 -14.77
CA THR A 142 23.43 -6.16 -15.08
C THR A 142 22.44 -5.36 -14.23
N LEU A 143 22.74 -5.16 -12.95
CA LEU A 143 21.91 -4.30 -12.10
C LEU A 143 21.87 -2.85 -12.62
N ALA A 144 23.04 -2.30 -12.94
CA ALA A 144 23.18 -0.93 -13.40
C ALA A 144 22.57 -0.68 -14.79
N ALA A 145 22.64 -1.65 -15.70
CA ALA A 145 22.02 -1.57 -17.02
C ALA A 145 20.48 -1.59 -16.97
N ASN A 146 19.90 -2.22 -15.95
CA ASN A 146 18.45 -2.44 -15.83
C ASN A 146 17.75 -1.46 -14.87
N VAL A 147 18.43 -0.38 -14.45
CA VAL A 147 17.89 0.65 -13.54
C VAL A 147 16.53 1.19 -14.00
N GLY A 148 16.38 1.47 -15.30
CA GLY A 148 15.12 1.98 -15.86
C GLY A 148 13.96 0.99 -15.79
N SER A 149 14.21 -0.28 -16.11
CA SER A 149 13.20 -1.35 -16.02
C SER A 149 12.82 -1.61 -14.57
N ILE A 150 13.78 -1.61 -13.64
CA ILE A 150 13.55 -1.75 -12.20
C ILE A 150 12.64 -0.63 -11.68
N ALA A 151 12.90 0.62 -12.06
CA ALA A 151 12.04 1.75 -11.71
C ALA A 151 10.63 1.63 -12.30
N GLY A 152 10.50 1.04 -13.49
CA GLY A 152 9.22 0.76 -14.15
C GLY A 152 8.36 -0.27 -13.42
N PHE A 153 8.95 -1.34 -12.89
CA PHE A 153 8.21 -2.35 -12.10
C PHE A 153 7.97 -1.92 -10.65
N GLY A 154 8.94 -1.21 -10.05
CA GLY A 154 8.90 -0.69 -8.69
C GLY A 154 8.52 0.81 -8.64
N TYR A 155 9.20 1.53 -7.76
CA TYR A 155 9.13 2.98 -7.62
C TYR A 155 10.51 3.60 -7.80
N LEU A 156 10.55 4.87 -8.21
CA LEU A 156 11.80 5.64 -8.28
C LEU A 156 12.58 5.66 -6.97
N LYS A 157 11.89 5.63 -5.81
CA LYS A 157 12.54 5.60 -4.48
C LYS A 157 13.30 4.31 -4.19
N ASP A 158 13.07 3.24 -4.96
CA ASP A 158 13.79 1.98 -4.76
C ASP A 158 15.26 2.10 -5.17
N LEU A 159 15.57 2.91 -6.19
CA LEU A 159 16.95 3.15 -6.65
C LEU A 159 17.86 3.76 -5.58
N PRO A 160 17.52 4.90 -4.94
CA PRO A 160 18.34 5.44 -3.85
C PRO A 160 18.30 4.56 -2.60
N GLU A 161 17.25 3.74 -2.40
CA GLU A 161 17.20 2.80 -1.28
C GLU A 161 18.20 1.65 -1.45
N ILE A 162 18.42 1.17 -2.67
CA ILE A 162 19.48 0.19 -2.98
C ILE A 162 20.85 0.79 -2.64
N LEU A 163 21.15 1.99 -3.15
CA LEU A 163 22.41 2.69 -2.83
C LEU A 163 22.59 2.91 -1.33
N TYR A 164 21.50 3.25 -0.63
CA TYR A 164 21.50 3.45 0.81
C TYR A 164 21.85 2.17 1.57
N GLN A 165 21.31 1.02 1.18
CA GLN A 165 21.64 -0.27 1.78
C GLN A 165 23.07 -0.72 1.48
N LEU A 166 23.60 -0.43 0.29
CA LEU A 166 24.99 -0.74 -0.04
C LEU A 166 25.99 0.04 0.82
N VAL A 167 25.62 1.26 1.27
CA VAL A 167 26.46 2.09 2.15
C VAL A 167 26.28 1.72 3.63
N GLN A 168 25.04 1.49 4.09
CA GLN A 168 24.73 1.31 5.51
C GLN A 168 24.59 -0.16 5.96
N GLY A 169 24.50 -1.08 5.00
CA GLY A 169 24.23 -2.49 5.21
C GLY A 169 22.77 -2.90 4.91
N PRO A 170 22.54 -4.18 4.60
CA PRO A 170 21.24 -4.70 4.15
C PRO A 170 20.15 -4.58 5.22
N ASP A 171 20.49 -4.69 6.50
CA ASP A 171 19.53 -4.70 7.61
C ASP A 171 19.21 -3.31 8.19
N VAL A 172 19.71 -2.22 7.58
CA VAL A 172 19.60 -0.86 8.13
C VAL A 172 18.16 -0.46 8.46
N ARG A 173 17.19 -0.79 7.61
CA ARG A 173 15.77 -0.47 7.85
C ARG A 173 15.15 -1.32 8.94
N ARG A 174 15.56 -2.59 9.06
CA ARG A 174 15.10 -3.49 10.12
C ARG A 174 15.59 -3.00 11.48
N ASN A 175 16.86 -2.61 11.55
CA ASN A 175 17.50 -2.07 12.74
C ASN A 175 16.83 -0.76 13.18
N GLN A 176 16.64 0.19 12.25
CA GLN A 176 15.94 1.46 12.53
C GLN A 176 14.51 1.24 13.03
N LYS A 177 13.75 0.31 12.43
CA LYS A 177 12.39 -0.03 12.91
C LYS A 177 12.42 -0.59 14.33
N ALA A 178 13.38 -1.46 14.65
CA ALA A 178 13.54 -2.04 15.98
C ALA A 178 13.89 -0.97 17.03
N GLU A 179 14.80 -0.05 16.71
CA GLU A 179 15.13 1.10 17.56
C GLU A 179 13.91 1.99 17.83
N LEU A 180 13.15 2.33 16.78
CA LEU A 180 11.92 3.11 16.92
C LEU A 180 10.86 2.38 17.76
N ALA A 181 10.74 1.06 17.62
CA ALA A 181 9.83 0.26 18.43
C ALA A 181 10.23 0.26 19.91
N LYS A 182 11.53 0.11 20.21
CA LYS A 182 12.07 0.24 21.57
C LYS A 182 11.82 1.63 22.15
N ALA A 183 12.07 2.69 21.38
CA ALA A 183 11.81 4.07 21.81
C ALA A 183 10.32 4.32 22.12
N LYS A 184 9.41 3.79 21.30
CA LYS A 184 7.95 3.88 21.54
C LYS A 184 7.51 3.16 22.81
N LYS A 185 8.11 1.99 23.13
CA LYS A 185 7.85 1.27 24.38
C LYS A 185 8.32 2.09 25.59
N ASN A 186 9.49 2.71 25.51
CA ASN A 186 10.02 3.56 26.58
C ASN A 186 9.15 4.80 26.84
N ILE A 187 8.57 5.40 25.79
CA ILE A 187 7.62 6.53 25.92
C ILE A 187 6.31 6.08 26.58
N LYS A 188 5.81 4.87 26.29
CA LYS A 188 4.61 4.33 26.96
C LYS A 188 4.85 4.10 28.45
N GLY A 189 5.97 3.50 28.82
CA GLY A 189 6.34 3.32 30.24
C GLY A 189 6.61 4.63 30.98
N ALA A 190 7.05 5.68 30.28
CA ALA A 190 7.18 7.02 30.85
C ALA A 190 5.81 7.69 31.07
N LYS A 191 4.81 7.42 30.23
CA LYS A 191 3.44 7.95 30.38
C LYS A 191 2.75 7.43 31.65
N GLU A 192 2.90 6.15 31.96
CA GLU A 192 2.37 5.53 33.19
C GLU A 192 2.97 6.12 34.48
N LYS A 193 4.25 6.53 34.45
CA LYS A 193 4.89 7.22 35.59
C LYS A 193 4.44 8.68 35.76
N THR A 194 3.93 9.33 34.72
CA THR A 194 3.45 10.72 34.78
C THR A 194 2.11 10.89 35.50
N ASP A 195 1.24 9.87 35.48
CA ASP A 195 -0.07 9.91 36.16
C ASP A 195 0.09 9.95 37.69
N VAL A 196 1.20 9.45 38.23
CA VAL A 196 1.52 9.51 39.68
C VAL A 196 2.06 10.89 40.10
N ILE A 197 2.73 11.63 39.19
CA ILE A 197 3.33 12.94 39.49
C ILE A 197 2.29 14.08 39.44
N TYR A 198 1.13 13.84 38.81
CA TYR A 198 0.07 14.84 38.64
C TYR A 198 -0.60 15.28 39.96
N SER A 199 -0.41 14.55 41.05
CA SER A 199 -0.93 14.87 42.38
C SER A 199 -0.11 15.93 43.14
N VAL A 200 1.20 16.08 42.87
CA VAL A 200 2.12 16.91 43.67
C VAL A 200 2.33 18.33 43.10
N ARG A 201 2.03 18.58 41.82
CA ARG A 201 2.44 19.81 41.09
C ARG A 201 1.47 21.02 41.18
N ARG A 202 0.69 21.18 42.26
CA ARG A 202 -0.37 22.21 42.36
C ARG A 202 0.12 23.64 42.67
N GLU A 203 1.37 23.84 43.06
CA GLU A 203 1.85 25.14 43.57
C GLU A 203 2.60 26.06 42.58
N ILE A 204 2.82 25.66 41.32
CA ILE A 204 3.51 26.50 40.32
C ILE A 204 2.54 27.11 39.30
N ARG A 205 2.58 28.44 39.14
CA ARG A 205 1.77 29.22 38.18
C ARG A 205 1.80 28.58 36.78
N ARG A 206 0.62 28.32 36.20
CA ARG A 206 0.44 27.59 34.91
C ARG A 206 1.31 28.16 33.79
N GLU A 207 1.48 29.48 33.74
CA GLU A 207 2.27 30.18 32.73
C GLU A 207 3.77 29.84 32.77
N ILE A 208 4.35 29.73 33.97
CA ILE A 208 5.76 29.37 34.16
C ILE A 208 5.98 27.93 33.66
N ARG A 209 5.06 27.01 34.00
CA ARG A 209 5.11 25.61 33.53
C ARG A 209 5.01 25.49 32.01
N VAL A 210 4.10 26.25 31.39
CA VAL A 210 3.95 26.26 29.93
C VAL A 210 5.21 26.81 29.27
N ARG A 211 5.78 27.90 29.80
CA ARG A 211 7.01 28.51 29.28
C ARG A 211 8.22 27.57 29.41
N GLU A 212 8.40 26.94 30.56
CA GLU A 212 9.46 25.94 30.76
C GLU A 212 9.28 24.70 29.87
N SER A 213 8.05 24.22 29.69
CA SER A 213 7.76 23.13 28.76
C SER A 213 8.11 23.52 27.33
N GLN A 214 7.70 24.71 26.90
CA GLN A 214 8.04 25.22 25.57
C GLN A 214 9.55 25.37 25.37
N ASN A 215 10.29 25.84 26.38
CA ASN A 215 11.75 25.95 26.31
C ASN A 215 12.41 24.56 26.23
N LYS A 216 11.97 23.60 27.05
CA LYS A 216 12.42 22.20 26.98
C LYS A 216 12.11 21.56 25.62
N ASP A 217 10.94 21.84 25.05
CA ASP A 217 10.56 21.33 23.73
C ASP A 217 11.38 21.96 22.60
N ARG A 218 11.70 23.27 22.70
CA ARG A 218 12.60 23.96 21.76
C ARG A 218 14.02 23.38 21.83
N GLU A 219 14.54 23.18 23.03
CA GLU A 219 15.88 22.62 23.25
C GLU A 219 15.97 21.18 22.72
N LYS A 220 15.01 20.32 23.07
CA LYS A 220 14.90 18.96 22.49
C LYS A 220 14.84 18.98 20.96
N LYS A 221 14.06 19.90 20.40
CA LYS A 221 13.94 20.07 18.93
C LYS A 221 15.26 20.50 18.32
N TRP A 222 16.00 21.39 18.97
CA TRP A 222 17.31 21.88 18.53
C TRP A 222 18.39 20.77 18.61
N VAL A 223 18.51 20.06 19.74
CA VAL A 223 19.41 18.92 19.89
C VAL A 223 19.12 17.85 18.84
N ALA A 224 17.83 17.51 18.64
CA ALA A 224 17.44 16.57 17.60
C ALA A 224 17.72 17.10 16.17
N CYS A 225 17.75 18.42 15.96
CA CYS A 225 18.13 19.02 14.69
C CYS A 225 19.63 18.84 14.43
N LEU A 226 20.47 19.13 15.43
CA LEU A 226 21.92 18.93 15.36
C LEU A 226 22.28 17.48 15.10
N PHE A 227 21.71 16.55 15.88
CA PHE A 227 21.95 15.12 15.69
C PHE A 227 21.55 14.63 14.28
N ARG A 228 20.46 15.18 13.70
CA ARG A 228 20.08 14.91 12.30
C ARG A 228 21.03 15.53 11.27
N LYS A 229 21.70 16.63 11.59
CA LYS A 229 22.74 17.22 10.73
C LYS A 229 24.01 16.37 10.77
N GLU A 230 24.46 16.03 11.97
CA GLU A 230 25.64 15.19 12.20
C GLU A 230 25.49 13.81 11.54
N ARG A 231 24.37 13.11 11.78
CA ARG A 231 24.10 11.83 11.09
C ARG A 231 24.08 11.98 9.56
N ARG A 232 23.59 13.11 9.03
CA ARG A 232 23.60 13.35 7.58
C ARG A 232 25.03 13.55 7.06
N GLN A 233 25.87 14.24 7.80
CA GLN A 233 27.29 14.41 7.46
C GLN A 233 28.03 13.07 7.49
N GLU A 234 27.84 12.28 8.54
CA GLU A 234 28.44 10.94 8.66
C GLU A 234 28.00 10.01 7.51
N MET A 235 26.70 10.00 7.20
CA MET A 235 26.18 9.23 6.06
C MET A 235 26.75 9.71 4.72
N ALA A 236 26.89 11.02 4.53
CA ALA A 236 27.46 11.59 3.31
C ALA A 236 28.95 11.22 3.17
N GLN A 237 29.72 11.28 4.26
CA GLN A 237 31.12 10.85 4.28
C GLN A 237 31.25 9.36 3.93
N LYS A 238 30.44 8.49 4.55
CA LYS A 238 30.42 7.05 4.23
C LYS A 238 30.10 6.79 2.75
N ALA A 239 29.11 7.50 2.20
CA ALA A 239 28.77 7.39 0.79
C ALA A 239 29.90 7.88 -0.13
N PHE A 240 30.60 8.96 0.26
CA PHE A 240 31.73 9.50 -0.49
C PHE A 240 32.92 8.55 -0.54
N TYR A 241 33.28 7.94 0.61
CA TYR A 241 34.34 6.93 0.64
C TYR A 241 33.96 5.71 -0.21
N LYS A 242 32.72 5.21 -0.07
CA LYS A 242 32.22 4.11 -0.90
C LYS A 242 32.24 4.43 -2.40
N TYR A 243 31.90 5.66 -2.79
CA TYR A 243 31.98 6.13 -4.17
C TYR A 243 33.42 6.18 -4.70
N SER A 244 34.38 6.58 -3.87
CA SER A 244 35.78 6.69 -4.26
C SER A 244 36.44 5.32 -4.38
N ASP A 245 36.14 4.41 -3.46
CA ASP A 245 36.87 3.15 -3.29
C ASP A 245 36.26 1.98 -4.07
N ASP A 246 34.94 1.98 -4.30
CA ASP A 246 34.22 0.85 -4.91
C ASP A 246 33.76 1.21 -6.35
N PRO A 247 34.43 0.66 -7.39
CA PRO A 247 34.13 1.00 -8.77
C PRO A 247 32.75 0.50 -9.22
N ASP A 248 32.27 -0.61 -8.67
CA ASP A 248 30.95 -1.16 -9.00
C ASP A 248 29.84 -0.31 -8.39
N TYR A 249 30.03 0.13 -7.13
CA TYR A 249 29.12 1.08 -6.48
C TYR A 249 29.08 2.41 -7.25
N ARG A 250 30.24 2.95 -7.61
CA ARG A 250 30.35 4.18 -8.41
C ARG A 250 29.58 4.05 -9.73
N PHE A 251 29.77 2.95 -10.45
CA PHE A 251 29.07 2.72 -11.72
C PHE A 251 27.55 2.67 -11.54
N LEU A 252 27.06 1.96 -10.52
CA LEU A 252 25.63 1.93 -10.21
C LEU A 252 25.09 3.32 -9.82
N PHE A 253 25.85 4.07 -9.00
CA PHE A 253 25.49 5.42 -8.58
C PHE A 253 25.37 6.37 -9.78
N GLU A 254 26.34 6.36 -10.68
CA GLU A 254 26.35 7.17 -11.90
C GLU A 254 25.15 6.80 -12.80
N ARG A 255 24.89 5.51 -13.03
CA ARG A 255 23.74 5.06 -13.82
C ARG A 255 22.38 5.46 -13.22
N ILE A 256 22.26 5.41 -11.90
CA ILE A 256 21.05 5.91 -11.21
C ILE A 256 20.94 7.43 -11.35
N SER A 257 22.04 8.16 -11.20
CA SER A 257 22.08 9.62 -11.34
C SER A 257 21.72 10.05 -12.75
N ASP A 258 22.26 9.39 -13.78
CA ASP A 258 21.92 9.58 -15.18
C ASP A 258 20.42 9.38 -15.43
N TYR A 259 19.86 8.31 -14.87
CA TYR A 259 18.44 8.01 -15.02
C TYR A 259 17.54 9.11 -14.44
N PHE A 260 17.90 9.65 -13.26
CA PHE A 260 17.21 10.82 -12.69
C PHE A 260 17.44 12.09 -13.51
N ALA A 261 18.65 12.32 -14.01
CA ALA A 261 18.96 13.46 -14.86
C ALA A 261 18.18 13.42 -16.18
N GLU A 262 18.01 12.24 -16.78
CA GLU A 262 17.19 12.04 -17.98
C GLU A 262 15.71 12.31 -17.69
N HIS A 263 15.18 11.86 -16.55
CA HIS A 263 13.83 12.21 -16.12
C HIS A 263 13.67 13.72 -15.93
N LEU A 264 14.63 14.38 -15.28
CA LEU A 264 14.61 15.84 -15.12
C LEU A 264 14.70 16.56 -16.46
N LYS A 265 15.51 16.09 -17.41
CA LYS A 265 15.57 16.63 -18.78
C LYS A 265 14.24 16.45 -19.50
N ASN A 266 13.60 15.29 -19.37
CA ASN A 266 12.28 15.04 -19.96
C ASN A 266 11.21 15.90 -19.31
N ASP A 267 11.26 16.08 -17.99
CA ASP A 267 10.38 16.98 -17.24
C ASP A 267 10.60 18.44 -17.64
N MET A 268 11.85 18.86 -17.89
CA MET A 268 12.20 20.19 -18.39
C MET A 268 11.69 20.40 -19.82
N LYS A 269 11.85 19.41 -20.71
CA LYS A 269 11.27 19.46 -22.07
C LYS A 269 9.75 19.51 -22.03
N PHE A 270 9.13 18.72 -21.15
CA PHE A 270 7.69 18.74 -20.93
C PHE A 270 7.24 20.10 -20.38
N TYR A 271 8.04 20.68 -19.49
CA TYR A 271 7.82 22.01 -18.96
C TYR A 271 7.91 23.09 -20.06
N GLU A 272 8.93 23.04 -20.90
CA GLU A 272 9.15 23.93 -22.05
C GLU A 272 8.06 23.78 -23.13
N SER A 273 7.51 22.58 -23.31
CA SER A 273 6.42 22.29 -24.26
C SER A 273 5.15 23.12 -24.00
N GLY A 274 5.04 23.70 -22.81
CA GLY A 274 3.93 24.57 -22.46
C GLY A 274 2.60 23.84 -22.24
N GLU A 275 2.57 22.50 -22.20
CA GLU A 275 1.33 21.77 -21.91
C GLU A 275 0.76 22.11 -20.52
N LEU A 276 1.62 22.36 -19.53
CA LEU A 276 1.22 22.89 -18.22
C LEU A 276 0.67 24.32 -18.29
N ARG A 277 1.07 25.10 -19.31
CA ARG A 277 0.62 26.48 -19.56
C ARG A 277 -0.83 26.52 -20.05
N LYS A 278 -1.35 25.42 -20.62
CA LYS A 278 -2.73 25.34 -21.13
C LYS A 278 -3.79 25.51 -20.03
N VAL A 279 -3.47 25.18 -18.78
CA VAL A 279 -4.45 25.25 -17.67
C VAL A 279 -4.55 26.66 -17.07
N PHE A 280 -3.45 27.44 -17.09
CA PHE A 280 -3.41 28.83 -16.62
C PHE A 280 -2.42 29.69 -17.44
N PRO A 281 -2.76 30.12 -18.67
CA PRO A 281 -1.84 30.82 -19.58
C PRO A 281 -1.37 32.18 -19.05
N ARG A 282 -0.10 32.56 -19.28
CA ARG A 282 0.44 33.86 -18.79
C ARG A 282 -0.31 35.04 -19.39
N GLU A 283 -0.70 34.90 -20.66
CA GLU A 283 -1.37 35.92 -21.47
C GLU A 283 -2.73 36.31 -20.90
N LEU A 284 -3.35 35.43 -20.11
CA LEU A 284 -4.66 35.66 -19.50
C LEU A 284 -4.57 36.14 -18.04
N TYR A 285 -3.36 36.17 -17.45
CA TYR A 285 -3.14 36.47 -16.04
C TYR A 285 -1.92 37.41 -15.86
N PRO A 286 -2.15 38.75 -15.79
CA PRO A 286 -1.09 39.76 -15.66
C PRO A 286 -0.16 39.55 -14.44
N GLU A 287 -0.66 38.90 -13.39
CA GLU A 287 0.12 38.50 -12.20
C GLU A 287 1.27 37.53 -12.48
N TYR A 288 1.36 36.98 -13.69
CA TYR A 288 2.43 36.07 -14.14
C TYR A 288 3.39 36.69 -15.15
N GLU A 289 3.18 37.94 -15.55
CA GLU A 289 3.94 38.59 -16.61
C GLU A 289 5.41 38.79 -16.21
N GLU A 290 5.66 39.25 -14.98
CA GLU A 290 7.01 39.52 -14.46
C GLU A 290 7.62 38.35 -13.66
N ILE A 291 6.93 37.22 -13.55
CA ILE A 291 7.39 36.10 -12.72
C ILE A 291 8.36 35.22 -13.50
N GLU A 292 9.53 34.98 -12.90
CA GLU A 292 10.53 34.04 -13.41
C GLU A 292 9.92 32.65 -13.64
N GLU A 293 10.32 32.00 -14.73
CA GLU A 293 9.74 30.76 -15.22
C GLU A 293 9.68 29.64 -14.17
N ALA A 294 10.76 29.40 -13.41
CA ALA A 294 10.76 28.41 -12.33
C ALA A 294 9.72 28.70 -11.23
N HIS A 295 9.47 29.98 -10.95
CA HIS A 295 8.52 30.43 -9.95
C HIS A 295 7.07 30.40 -10.48
N TYR A 296 6.87 30.59 -11.78
CA TYR A 296 5.58 30.49 -12.46
C TYR A 296 4.99 29.07 -12.34
N ALA A 297 5.78 28.01 -12.62
CA ALA A 297 5.35 26.61 -12.46
C ALA A 297 4.80 26.31 -11.05
N TYR A 298 5.53 26.78 -10.04
CA TYR A 298 5.16 26.63 -8.63
C TYR A 298 3.87 27.40 -8.30
N ARG A 299 3.71 28.62 -8.81
CA ARG A 299 2.50 29.45 -8.65
C ARG A 299 1.31 28.79 -9.31
N VAL A 300 1.45 28.29 -10.54
CA VAL A 300 0.42 27.55 -11.28
C VAL A 300 -0.02 26.30 -10.53
N ARG A 301 0.92 25.47 -10.05
CA ARG A 301 0.59 24.28 -9.23
C ARG A 301 -0.16 24.67 -7.96
N ASN A 302 0.29 25.72 -7.26
CA ASN A 302 -0.38 26.22 -6.07
C ASN A 302 -1.78 26.76 -6.38
N ARG A 303 -1.96 27.42 -7.51
CA ARG A 303 -3.25 27.91 -8.00
C ARG A 303 -4.17 26.77 -8.35
N LEU A 304 -3.72 25.77 -9.10
CA LEU A 304 -4.47 24.54 -9.37
C LEU A 304 -4.93 23.90 -8.05
N ARG A 305 -4.03 23.79 -7.06
CA ARG A 305 -4.38 23.23 -5.75
C ARG A 305 -5.42 24.07 -5.02
N LYS A 306 -5.28 25.40 -4.98
CA LYS A 306 -6.12 26.31 -4.17
C LYS A 306 -7.43 26.72 -4.85
N GLN A 307 -7.41 26.96 -6.16
CA GLN A 307 -8.54 27.50 -6.91
C GLN A 307 -9.32 26.42 -7.66
N VAL A 308 -8.71 25.27 -7.98
CA VAL A 308 -9.41 24.17 -8.68
C VAL A 308 -9.68 23.02 -7.72
N LEU A 309 -8.63 22.40 -7.16
CA LEU A 309 -8.80 21.20 -6.34
C LEU A 309 -9.54 21.48 -5.02
N VAL A 310 -9.30 22.61 -4.34
CA VAL A 310 -10.02 22.92 -3.09
C VAL A 310 -11.52 23.14 -3.34
N PRO A 311 -11.98 23.97 -4.29
CA PRO A 311 -13.40 24.06 -4.62
C PRO A 311 -14.00 22.74 -5.09
N LEU A 312 -13.30 21.97 -5.94
CA LEU A 312 -13.78 20.64 -6.35
C LEU A 312 -13.96 19.71 -5.16
N ARG A 313 -13.01 19.65 -4.21
CA ARG A 313 -13.14 18.85 -2.99
C ARG A 313 -14.28 19.31 -2.09
N LYS A 314 -14.58 20.62 -2.07
CA LYS A 314 -15.75 21.18 -1.37
C LYS A 314 -17.06 20.73 -2.02
N VAL A 315 -17.15 20.79 -3.35
CA VAL A 315 -18.34 20.32 -4.13
C VAL A 315 -18.53 18.81 -4.01
N LEU A 316 -17.42 18.06 -3.96
CA LEU A 316 -17.45 16.61 -3.71
C LEU A 316 -17.81 16.28 -2.26
N GLU A 317 -17.78 17.26 -1.36
CA GLU A 317 -18.12 17.14 0.07
C GLU A 317 -17.30 16.06 0.80
N LEU A 318 -16.00 16.01 0.51
CA LEU A 318 -15.11 15.03 1.13
C LEU A 318 -14.98 15.25 2.65
N PRO A 319 -14.98 14.18 3.47
CA PRO A 319 -14.92 14.30 4.93
C PRO A 319 -13.67 15.03 5.42
N GLU A 320 -12.53 14.90 4.74
CA GLU A 320 -11.26 15.53 5.13
C GLU A 320 -11.32 17.06 5.12
N VAL A 321 -12.16 17.66 4.26
CA VAL A 321 -12.36 19.11 4.20
C VAL A 321 -13.01 19.61 5.48
N TYR A 322 -14.00 18.88 6.00
CA TYR A 322 -14.72 19.19 7.23
C TYR A 322 -13.89 18.88 8.47
N ILE A 323 -13.25 17.71 8.49
CA ILE A 323 -12.35 17.27 9.57
C ILE A 323 -11.21 18.27 9.75
N GLY A 324 -10.58 18.71 8.66
CA GLY A 324 -9.49 19.68 8.70
C GLY A 324 -9.91 21.06 9.21
N ALA A 325 -11.17 21.43 9.01
CA ALA A 325 -11.77 22.68 9.52
C ALA A 325 -12.43 22.53 10.90
N ASN A 326 -12.37 21.35 11.51
CA ASN A 326 -13.04 20.99 12.77
C ASN A 326 -14.57 21.22 12.74
N ARG A 327 -15.20 21.11 11.56
CA ARG A 327 -16.65 21.28 11.34
C ARG A 327 -17.33 19.94 11.19
N TRP A 328 -17.44 19.19 12.28
CA TRP A 328 -17.98 17.83 12.28
C TRP A 328 -19.49 17.79 12.00
N ASP A 329 -20.19 18.82 12.47
CA ASP A 329 -21.62 19.08 12.32
C ASP A 329 -22.11 19.11 10.86
N MET A 330 -21.22 19.46 9.93
CA MET A 330 -21.55 19.59 8.50
C MET A 330 -21.28 18.32 7.68
N ILE A 331 -20.74 17.24 8.26
CA ILE A 331 -20.30 16.08 7.48
C ILE A 331 -21.51 15.34 6.88
N PRO A 332 -21.59 15.12 5.56
CA PRO A 332 -22.67 14.37 4.94
C PRO A 332 -22.36 12.87 4.91
N TYR A 333 -22.74 12.14 5.96
CA TYR A 333 -22.40 10.72 6.12
C TYR A 333 -22.82 9.80 4.97
N SER A 334 -23.93 10.09 4.29
CA SER A 334 -24.43 9.29 3.15
C SER A 334 -23.50 9.33 1.92
N ARG A 335 -22.68 10.38 1.80
CA ARG A 335 -21.74 10.54 0.68
C ARG A 335 -20.34 10.04 0.98
N VAL A 336 -20.06 9.69 2.24
CA VAL A 336 -18.74 9.22 2.66
C VAL A 336 -18.46 7.89 1.97
N ALA A 337 -17.30 7.79 1.31
CA ALA A 337 -16.85 6.56 0.65
C ALA A 337 -16.59 5.45 1.69
N SER A 338 -16.72 4.19 1.29
CA SER A 338 -16.62 3.03 2.19
C SER A 338 -15.30 2.98 2.98
N VAL A 339 -14.18 3.22 2.29
CA VAL A 339 -12.83 3.27 2.88
C VAL A 339 -12.66 4.45 3.83
N ALA A 340 -13.22 5.62 3.49
CA ALA A 340 -13.17 6.78 4.36
C ALA A 340 -14.03 6.55 5.63
N MET A 341 -15.16 5.86 5.50
CA MET A 341 -16.01 5.51 6.63
C MET A 341 -15.27 4.62 7.63
N SER A 342 -14.63 3.54 7.16
CA SER A 342 -13.88 2.64 8.04
C SER A 342 -12.67 3.32 8.69
N LEU A 343 -12.00 4.23 7.98
CA LEU A 343 -10.80 4.89 8.49
C LEU A 343 -11.11 6.02 9.48
N TYR A 344 -12.23 6.72 9.34
CA TYR A 344 -12.58 7.87 10.16
C TYR A 344 -13.66 7.61 11.23
N LYS A 345 -14.26 6.40 11.27
CA LYS A 345 -15.35 6.08 12.23
C LYS A 345 -15.03 6.39 13.69
N GLU A 346 -13.83 6.10 14.17
CA GLU A 346 -13.42 6.42 15.55
C GLU A 346 -13.45 7.93 15.81
N LYS A 347 -13.09 8.73 14.81
CA LYS A 347 -13.15 10.19 14.92
C LYS A 347 -14.59 10.69 14.87
N PHE A 348 -15.45 10.08 14.05
CA PHE A 348 -16.87 10.42 14.02
C PHE A 348 -17.54 10.14 15.37
N LEU A 349 -17.28 8.96 15.95
CA LEU A 349 -17.79 8.62 17.29
C LEU A 349 -17.26 9.55 18.38
N LYS A 350 -16.00 10.01 18.27
CA LYS A 350 -15.41 10.90 19.26
C LYS A 350 -15.93 12.35 19.18
N HIS A 351 -16.22 12.84 17.97
CA HIS A 351 -16.50 14.27 17.74
C HIS A 351 -17.95 14.59 17.35
N ASP A 352 -18.71 13.63 16.82
CA ASP A 352 -20.12 13.79 16.41
C ASP A 352 -20.92 12.49 16.66
N HIS A 353 -20.86 12.03 17.91
CA HIS A 353 -21.43 10.75 18.35
C HIS A 353 -22.92 10.59 18.00
N ASP A 354 -23.75 11.56 18.38
CA ASP A 354 -25.21 11.41 18.35
C ASP A 354 -25.77 11.43 16.93
N ARG A 355 -25.24 12.32 16.08
CA ARG A 355 -25.65 12.40 14.67
C ARG A 355 -25.16 11.19 13.88
N PHE A 356 -23.95 10.72 14.19
CA PHE A 356 -23.43 9.50 13.57
C PHE A 356 -24.24 8.27 13.98
N LYS A 357 -24.60 8.13 15.27
CA LYS A 357 -25.46 7.05 15.74
C LYS A 357 -26.84 7.08 15.06
N LYS A 358 -27.48 8.24 15.01
CA LYS A 358 -28.74 8.44 14.29
C LYS A 358 -28.64 8.10 12.80
N TYR A 359 -27.51 8.39 12.17
CA TYR A 359 -27.24 7.99 10.79
C TYR A 359 -27.16 6.46 10.65
N LEU A 360 -26.45 5.76 11.54
CA LEU A 360 -26.38 4.30 11.53
C LEU A 360 -27.76 3.66 11.73
N ASP A 361 -28.57 4.21 12.64
CA ASP A 361 -29.94 3.73 12.87
C ASP A 361 -30.81 3.93 11.61
N GLN A 362 -30.69 5.08 10.92
CA GLN A 362 -31.37 5.31 9.64
C GLN A 362 -30.92 4.37 8.52
N VAL A 363 -29.66 3.92 8.54
CA VAL A 363 -29.16 2.93 7.59
C VAL A 363 -29.69 1.53 7.92
N LYS A 364 -29.77 1.17 9.21
CA LYS A 364 -30.40 -0.10 9.67
C LYS A 364 -31.87 -0.18 9.27
N GLU A 365 -32.59 0.93 9.40
CA GLU A 365 -33.99 1.06 8.97
C GLU A 365 -34.17 1.09 7.43
N GLY A 366 -33.08 1.09 6.65
CA GLY A 366 -33.13 1.15 5.18
C GLY A 366 -33.47 2.54 4.61
N LYS A 367 -33.61 3.58 5.46
CA LYS A 367 -33.91 4.96 5.03
C LYS A 367 -32.73 5.65 4.36
N LYS A 368 -31.50 5.21 4.65
CA LYS A 368 -30.27 5.70 4.03
C LYS A 368 -29.39 4.54 3.57
N LYS A 369 -28.61 4.76 2.52
CA LYS A 369 -27.63 3.80 2.01
C LYS A 369 -26.23 4.17 2.49
N ILE A 370 -25.45 3.14 2.86
CA ILE A 370 -24.02 3.24 3.14
C ILE A 370 -23.23 2.74 1.93
N ASN A 371 -22.10 3.35 1.62
CA ASN A 371 -21.23 2.86 0.54
C ASN A 371 -20.41 1.67 1.04
N ALA A 372 -20.35 0.58 0.24
CA ALA A 372 -19.56 -0.63 0.53
C ALA A 372 -18.56 -1.00 -0.59
N GLY A 373 -18.82 -0.63 -1.85
CA GLY A 373 -18.18 -1.24 -3.03
C GLY A 373 -16.65 -1.19 -3.15
N ALA A 374 -15.94 -0.31 -2.43
CA ALA A 374 -14.47 -0.29 -2.45
C ALA A 374 -13.79 -1.12 -1.33
N LEU A 375 -14.57 -1.69 -0.39
CA LEU A 375 -14.02 -2.53 0.68
C LEU A 375 -14.04 -4.00 0.28
N LEU A 376 -12.97 -4.72 0.64
CA LEU A 376 -12.91 -6.17 0.46
C LEU A 376 -13.55 -6.89 1.67
N PRO A 377 -14.14 -8.09 1.49
CA PRO A 377 -14.82 -8.83 2.56
C PRO A 377 -14.00 -8.99 3.84
N HIS A 378 -12.72 -9.35 3.71
CA HIS A 378 -11.81 -9.53 4.84
C HIS A 378 -11.50 -8.22 5.59
N GLN A 379 -11.57 -7.07 4.91
CA GLN A 379 -11.39 -5.76 5.54
C GLN A 379 -12.61 -5.38 6.39
N ILE A 380 -13.81 -5.77 5.96
CA ILE A 380 -15.05 -5.56 6.70
C ILE A 380 -15.04 -6.42 7.97
N ILE A 381 -14.74 -7.72 7.87
CA ILE A 381 -14.67 -8.61 9.03
C ILE A 381 -13.61 -8.18 10.03
N LYS A 382 -12.44 -7.73 9.56
CA LYS A 382 -11.40 -7.19 10.45
C LYS A 382 -11.91 -5.99 11.27
N SER A 383 -12.84 -5.21 10.70
CA SER A 383 -13.41 -4.02 11.31
C SER A 383 -14.55 -4.32 12.30
N LEU A 384 -14.95 -5.59 12.49
CA LEU A 384 -16.00 -6.01 13.45
C LEU A 384 -15.57 -5.86 14.91
N ARG A 385 -14.26 -5.86 15.17
CA ARG A 385 -13.69 -5.76 16.54
C ARG A 385 -13.31 -4.34 16.93
N ASP A 386 -13.66 -3.35 16.10
CA ASP A 386 -13.33 -1.96 16.35
C ASP A 386 -14.25 -1.35 17.42
N GLY A 387 -13.86 -0.17 17.92
CA GLY A 387 -14.52 0.50 19.06
C GLY A 387 -15.99 0.89 18.85
N ASP A 388 -16.55 0.72 17.65
CA ASP A 388 -17.97 0.91 17.33
C ASP A 388 -18.84 -0.33 17.62
N GLY A 389 -18.23 -1.41 18.11
CA GLY A 389 -18.90 -2.70 18.31
C GLY A 389 -19.21 -3.43 17.01
N GLY A 390 -18.59 -3.01 15.89
CA GLY A 390 -18.74 -3.64 14.57
C GLY A 390 -19.95 -3.17 13.75
N GLN A 391 -20.74 -2.21 14.24
CA GLN A 391 -21.99 -1.80 13.59
C GLN A 391 -21.80 -1.25 12.17
N VAL A 392 -20.74 -0.48 11.92
CA VAL A 392 -20.46 0.02 10.56
C VAL A 392 -20.09 -1.14 9.64
N ALA A 393 -19.34 -2.12 10.15
CA ALA A 393 -18.92 -3.28 9.38
C ALA A 393 -20.13 -4.15 8.99
N GLU A 394 -21.07 -4.38 9.91
CA GLU A 394 -22.32 -5.11 9.61
C GLU A 394 -23.13 -4.46 8.49
N LEU A 395 -23.32 -3.14 8.57
CA LEU A 395 -24.06 -2.39 7.56
C LEU A 395 -23.36 -2.41 6.20
N GLN A 396 -22.03 -2.33 6.20
CA GLN A 396 -21.23 -2.43 4.96
C GLN A 396 -21.25 -3.84 4.39
N TRP A 397 -21.26 -4.87 5.23
CA TRP A 397 -21.39 -6.26 4.80
C TRP A 397 -22.73 -6.52 4.13
N LYS A 398 -23.82 -6.18 4.83
CA LYS A 398 -25.18 -6.34 4.31
C LYS A 398 -25.34 -5.67 2.95
N ARG A 399 -24.85 -4.43 2.81
CA ARG A 399 -24.90 -3.72 1.53
C ARG A 399 -24.12 -4.44 0.42
N MET A 400 -22.92 -4.95 0.72
CA MET A 400 -22.11 -5.69 -0.26
C MET A 400 -22.80 -6.97 -0.71
N VAL A 401 -23.44 -7.69 0.21
CA VAL A 401 -24.21 -8.90 -0.10
C VAL A 401 -25.43 -8.55 -0.95
N ASP A 402 -26.18 -7.52 -0.58
CA ASP A 402 -27.34 -7.04 -1.34
C ASP A 402 -26.93 -6.66 -2.78
N ASP A 403 -25.84 -5.89 -2.93
CA ASP A 403 -25.29 -5.49 -4.25
C ASP A 403 -24.93 -6.69 -5.13
N LEU A 404 -24.39 -7.77 -4.53
CA LEU A 404 -24.03 -8.99 -5.25
C LEU A 404 -25.23 -9.88 -5.54
N LEU A 405 -26.23 -9.92 -4.65
CA LEU A 405 -27.48 -10.63 -4.89
C LEU A 405 -28.32 -9.98 -6.01
N GLU A 406 -28.23 -8.66 -6.17
CA GLU A 406 -28.83 -7.95 -7.31
C GLU A 406 -28.22 -8.37 -8.66
N GLU A 407 -26.92 -8.73 -8.70
CA GLU A 407 -26.24 -9.23 -9.90
C GLU A 407 -26.57 -10.71 -10.18
N GLY A 408 -26.76 -11.53 -9.13
CA GLY A 408 -27.20 -12.91 -9.26
C GLY A 408 -26.80 -13.81 -8.10
N LYS A 409 -27.44 -14.98 -8.03
CA LYS A 409 -27.13 -16.02 -7.04
C LYS A 409 -26.20 -17.09 -7.59
N LEU A 410 -25.42 -17.70 -6.71
CA LEU A 410 -24.55 -18.83 -7.05
C LEU A 410 -25.33 -20.14 -6.99
N ARG A 411 -25.34 -20.89 -8.09
CA ARG A 411 -26.00 -22.20 -8.18
C ARG A 411 -25.02 -23.31 -7.87
N ASN A 412 -25.41 -24.25 -7.00
CA ASN A 412 -24.62 -25.43 -6.66
C ASN A 412 -23.17 -25.12 -6.19
N CYS A 413 -22.96 -23.97 -5.53
CA CYS A 413 -21.66 -23.59 -4.99
C CYS A 413 -21.61 -23.86 -3.48
N MET A 414 -20.54 -24.54 -3.05
CA MET A 414 -20.23 -24.76 -1.64
C MET A 414 -18.86 -24.15 -1.33
N ALA A 415 -18.78 -23.42 -0.22
CA ALA A 415 -17.52 -22.92 0.29
C ALA A 415 -16.81 -23.96 1.16
N VAL A 416 -15.52 -24.15 0.92
CA VAL A 416 -14.62 -24.95 1.77
C VAL A 416 -13.48 -24.05 2.22
N SER A 417 -13.44 -23.72 3.51
CA SER A 417 -12.53 -22.74 4.08
C SER A 417 -11.49 -23.40 4.99
N ASP A 418 -10.21 -23.20 4.67
CA ASP A 418 -9.11 -23.57 5.56
C ASP A 418 -9.04 -22.59 6.72
N VAL A 419 -9.29 -23.09 7.93
CA VAL A 419 -9.23 -22.31 9.18
C VAL A 419 -8.15 -22.81 10.12
N SER A 420 -7.30 -23.72 9.64
CA SER A 420 -6.23 -24.36 10.40
C SER A 420 -5.27 -23.33 11.03
N GLY A 421 -4.50 -23.80 12.01
CA GLY A 421 -3.54 -22.95 12.73
C GLY A 421 -2.52 -22.24 11.82
N SER A 422 -2.23 -22.81 10.64
CA SER A 422 -1.30 -22.25 9.65
C SER A 422 -1.87 -21.06 8.87
N MET A 423 -3.19 -20.89 8.89
CA MET A 423 -3.90 -19.78 8.23
C MET A 423 -3.93 -18.50 9.07
N LYS A 424 -3.38 -18.51 10.29
CA LYS A 424 -3.42 -17.39 11.25
C LYS A 424 -3.12 -16.01 10.62
N GLY A 425 -3.95 -15.03 10.95
CA GLY A 425 -3.85 -13.66 10.44
C GLY A 425 -4.73 -13.44 9.21
N THR A 426 -4.28 -12.56 8.31
CA THR A 426 -5.04 -12.17 7.12
C THR A 426 -5.49 -13.33 6.22
N PRO A 427 -4.71 -14.40 6.00
CA PRO A 427 -5.19 -15.54 5.21
C PRO A 427 -6.46 -16.19 5.78
N LYS A 428 -6.54 -16.39 7.10
CA LYS A 428 -7.73 -16.91 7.78
C LYS A 428 -8.88 -15.93 7.68
N ASP A 429 -8.64 -14.64 7.87
CA ASP A 429 -9.69 -13.61 7.73
C ASP A 429 -10.28 -13.62 6.30
N VAL A 430 -9.43 -13.78 5.28
CA VAL A 430 -9.84 -13.87 3.87
C VAL A 430 -10.63 -15.16 3.60
N ALA A 431 -10.15 -16.30 4.07
CA ALA A 431 -10.83 -17.58 3.89
C ALA A 431 -12.22 -17.56 4.52
N VAL A 432 -12.32 -17.12 5.78
CA VAL A 432 -13.60 -17.00 6.50
C VAL A 432 -14.52 -15.99 5.81
N ALA A 433 -14.01 -14.83 5.41
CA ALA A 433 -14.81 -13.82 4.72
C ALA A 433 -15.43 -14.33 3.43
N LEU A 434 -14.61 -14.93 2.56
CA LEU A 434 -15.10 -15.47 1.30
C LEU A 434 -16.01 -16.67 1.52
N GLY A 435 -15.73 -17.49 2.53
CA GLY A 435 -16.58 -18.61 2.89
C GLY A 435 -17.99 -18.20 3.28
N ILE A 436 -18.11 -17.20 4.17
CA ILE A 436 -19.42 -16.65 4.57
C ILE A 436 -20.10 -16.01 3.36
N LEU A 437 -19.38 -15.19 2.59
CA LEU A 437 -19.94 -14.50 1.43
C LEU A 437 -20.53 -15.49 0.41
N VAL A 438 -19.78 -16.53 0.06
CA VAL A 438 -20.25 -17.58 -0.86
C VAL A 438 -21.47 -18.30 -0.28
N SER A 439 -21.47 -18.61 1.02
CA SER A 439 -22.63 -19.27 1.65
C SER A 439 -23.89 -18.41 1.64
N GLU A 440 -23.77 -17.09 1.70
CA GLU A 440 -24.92 -16.15 1.64
C GLU A 440 -25.41 -15.91 0.21
N LEU A 441 -24.51 -15.98 -0.78
CA LEU A 441 -24.84 -15.84 -2.20
C LEU A 441 -25.36 -17.13 -2.83
N SER A 442 -25.10 -18.29 -2.22
CA SER A 442 -25.54 -19.59 -2.72
C SER A 442 -27.04 -19.81 -2.58
N GLU A 443 -27.62 -20.51 -3.56
CA GLU A 443 -28.98 -21.04 -3.49
C GLU A 443 -29.08 -22.26 -2.56
N ASP A 444 -30.31 -22.62 -2.18
CA ASP A 444 -30.58 -23.88 -1.49
C ASP A 444 -30.10 -25.07 -2.36
N PRO A 445 -29.52 -26.14 -1.78
CA PRO A 445 -29.47 -26.49 -0.35
C PRO A 445 -28.24 -25.94 0.41
N TRP A 446 -27.36 -25.18 -0.24
CA TRP A 446 -26.07 -24.75 0.32
C TRP A 446 -26.11 -23.36 0.97
N LYS A 447 -27.22 -22.64 0.81
CA LYS A 447 -27.45 -21.37 1.49
C LYS A 447 -27.20 -21.49 2.99
N GLY A 448 -26.36 -20.61 3.51
CA GLY A 448 -25.96 -20.59 4.93
C GLY A 448 -25.11 -21.77 5.38
N LYS A 449 -24.57 -22.59 4.46
CA LYS A 449 -23.72 -23.74 4.79
C LYS A 449 -22.32 -23.57 4.22
N LEU A 450 -21.31 -23.92 5.01
CA LEU A 450 -19.91 -23.97 4.54
C LEU A 450 -19.13 -25.05 5.29
N ILE A 451 -18.10 -25.60 4.66
CA ILE A 451 -17.21 -26.55 5.31
C ILE A 451 -15.97 -25.80 5.80
N THR A 452 -15.71 -25.86 7.09
CA THR A 452 -14.41 -25.46 7.64
C THR A 452 -13.53 -26.68 7.81
N PHE A 453 -12.25 -26.58 7.49
CA PHE A 453 -11.31 -27.66 7.78
C PHE A 453 -10.08 -27.19 8.53
N SER A 454 -9.66 -28.03 9.47
CA SER A 454 -8.36 -28.00 10.14
C SER A 454 -7.77 -29.41 10.13
N LYS A 455 -7.78 -30.14 11.26
CA LYS A 455 -7.45 -31.58 11.29
C LYS A 455 -8.61 -32.46 10.84
N ARG A 456 -9.85 -32.01 11.04
CA ARG A 456 -11.07 -32.70 10.60
C ARG A 456 -12.01 -31.69 9.92
N PRO A 457 -12.53 -31.98 8.72
CA PRO A 457 -13.52 -31.12 8.09
C PRO A 457 -14.86 -31.21 8.83
N VAL A 458 -15.51 -30.06 9.02
CA VAL A 458 -16.81 -29.95 9.69
C VAL A 458 -17.72 -29.08 8.83
N LEU A 459 -18.92 -29.57 8.56
CA LEU A 459 -19.99 -28.78 7.94
C LEU A 459 -20.56 -27.83 8.99
N GLN A 460 -20.43 -26.53 8.74
CA GLN A 460 -21.00 -25.46 9.55
C GLN A 460 -22.30 -24.99 8.93
N ILE A 461 -23.32 -24.83 9.77
CA ILE A 461 -24.61 -24.25 9.42
C ILE A 461 -24.67 -22.90 10.13
N LEU A 462 -24.80 -21.84 9.35
CA LEU A 462 -24.83 -20.45 9.82
C LEU A 462 -26.29 -20.00 9.89
N ASP A 463 -26.92 -20.22 11.04
CA ASP A 463 -28.30 -19.78 11.31
C ASP A 463 -28.38 -18.39 11.95
N ASP A 464 -27.23 -17.80 12.33
CA ASP A 464 -27.18 -16.48 12.95
C ASP A 464 -27.47 -15.36 11.95
N ASP A 465 -28.10 -14.26 12.40
CA ASP A 465 -28.37 -13.09 11.55
C ASP A 465 -27.17 -12.12 11.44
N ASP A 466 -26.33 -12.04 12.47
CA ASP A 466 -25.22 -11.08 12.58
C ASP A 466 -23.88 -11.66 12.08
N LEU A 467 -23.13 -10.90 11.26
CA LEU A 467 -21.81 -11.32 10.76
C LEU A 467 -20.81 -11.54 11.90
N LYS A 468 -20.90 -10.76 12.97
CA LYS A 468 -20.07 -10.92 14.16
C LYS A 468 -20.25 -12.30 14.78
N SER A 469 -21.49 -12.75 14.96
CA SER A 469 -21.76 -14.09 15.49
C SER A 469 -21.25 -15.18 14.54
N LYS A 470 -21.51 -15.05 13.23
CA LYS A 470 -20.99 -15.99 12.21
C LYS A 470 -19.47 -16.07 12.24
N THR A 471 -18.78 -14.95 12.32
CA THR A 471 -17.31 -14.89 12.32
C THR A 471 -16.72 -15.40 13.63
N GLU A 472 -17.32 -15.09 14.78
CA GLU A 472 -16.89 -15.61 16.08
C GLU A 472 -17.12 -17.13 16.15
N PHE A 473 -18.27 -17.63 15.69
CA PHE A 473 -18.59 -19.05 15.62
C PHE A 473 -17.54 -19.84 14.84
N LEU A 474 -17.14 -19.34 13.66
CA LEU A 474 -16.12 -19.97 12.82
C LEU A 474 -14.70 -19.84 13.37
N GLN A 475 -14.45 -18.91 14.30
CA GLN A 475 -13.11 -18.70 14.89
C GLN A 475 -12.92 -19.41 16.24
N ILE A 476 -13.99 -19.63 17.01
CA ILE A 476 -13.94 -20.23 18.36
C ILE A 476 -13.76 -21.75 18.30
N ARG A 477 -14.38 -22.44 17.34
CA ARG A 477 -14.36 -23.91 17.26
C ARG A 477 -13.04 -24.54 16.80
N ASP A 478 -12.03 -23.74 16.44
CA ASP A 478 -10.66 -24.22 16.18
C ASP A 478 -9.77 -24.31 17.45
N ARG A 479 -10.28 -23.91 18.63
CA ARG A 479 -9.52 -23.96 19.89
C ARG A 479 -9.72 -25.24 20.70
N VAL A 480 -10.54 -26.19 20.23
CA VAL A 480 -10.85 -27.45 20.93
C VAL A 480 -10.20 -28.62 20.22
#